data_AF-A0A4V3YV02-F1
#
_entry.id   AF-A0A4V3YV02-F1
#
_cell.length_a   1.000
_cell.length_b   1.000
_cell.length_c   1.000
_cell.angle_alpha   90.00
_cell.angle_beta   90.00
_cell.angle_gamma   90.00
#
_symmetry.space_group_name_H-M   'P 1'
#
loop_
_entity.id
_entity.type
_entity.pdbx_description
1 polymer ?
#
loop_
_entity_poly.entity_id
_entity_poly.type
_entity_poly.pdbx_seq_one_letter_code
_entity_poly.pdbx_strand_id
1 'polypeptide(L)'
;MRNGLRDVTTNRRLRTCGLPLGVSDVALIQNGDHHRYSGLETCGSGWVCPVCSAKIRFRRADEISRAIARAIEAGYGALFVTRTIPHTAEDELRTTLGYLAEGRRWASSQKMVKRARAEAGYLGCITAKEITRGNNGWHPHTHDVEVFREPVTPKA
;
A
#
# COMPACT_ATOMS: atom_id res chain seq x y z
N MET A 1 -19.47 -8.29 -4.01
CA MET A 1 -18.07 -8.32 -3.53
C MET A 1 -17.92 -8.48 -2.01
N ARG A 2 -18.44 -7.59 -1.15
CA ARG A 2 -18.32 -7.78 0.32
C ARG A 2 -19.12 -8.96 0.87
N ASN A 3 -20.36 -9.17 0.41
CA ASN A 3 -21.25 -10.19 0.96
C ASN A 3 -20.65 -11.60 0.89
N GLY A 4 -20.16 -12.04 -0.28
CA GLY A 4 -19.50 -13.36 -0.40
C GLY A 4 -18.20 -13.50 0.39
N LEU A 5 -17.52 -12.40 0.76
CA LEU A 5 -16.34 -12.47 1.63
C LEU A 5 -16.72 -12.68 3.10
N ARG A 6 -17.94 -12.36 3.54
CA ARG A 6 -18.36 -12.50 4.95
C ARG A 6 -18.38 -13.97 5.38
N ASP A 7 -18.73 -14.86 4.46
CA ASP A 7 -18.92 -16.28 4.73
C ASP A 7 -17.59 -17.04 4.81
N VAL A 8 -16.55 -16.55 4.12
CA VAL A 8 -15.25 -17.22 4.01
C VAL A 8 -14.14 -16.55 4.83
N THR A 9 -14.35 -15.33 5.32
CA THR A 9 -13.31 -14.58 6.02
C THR A 9 -13.16 -14.99 7.48
N THR A 10 -11.91 -15.05 7.94
CA THR A 10 -11.54 -15.13 9.36
C THR A 10 -11.50 -13.74 10.03
N ASN A 11 -11.54 -12.64 9.26
CA ASN A 11 -11.53 -11.28 9.80
C ASN A 11 -12.93 -10.92 10.33
N ARG A 12 -13.09 -10.93 11.67
CA ARG A 12 -14.36 -10.67 12.34
C ARG A 12 -15.00 -9.33 11.95
N ARG A 13 -14.21 -8.26 11.79
CA ARG A 13 -14.73 -6.93 11.39
C ARG A 13 -15.16 -6.91 9.92
N LEU A 14 -14.57 -7.74 9.07
CA LEU A 14 -14.99 -7.87 7.67
C LEU A 14 -16.40 -8.46 7.56
N ARG A 15 -16.76 -9.39 8.46
CA ARG A 15 -18.08 -10.04 8.48
C ARG A 15 -19.23 -9.05 8.64
N THR A 16 -19.02 -7.97 9.39
CA THR A 16 -20.03 -6.94 9.63
C THR A 16 -19.82 -5.67 8.80
N CYS A 17 -18.71 -5.57 8.06
CA CYS A 17 -18.42 -4.41 7.22
C CYS A 17 -19.54 -4.10 6.21
N GLY A 18 -20.06 -2.87 6.27
CA GLY A 18 -21.17 -2.41 5.44
C GLY A 18 -22.56 -2.75 5.97
N LEU A 19 -22.67 -3.29 7.19
CA LEU A 19 -23.96 -3.37 7.91
C LEU A 19 -24.25 -2.05 8.65
N PRO A 20 -25.52 -1.75 8.93
CA PRO A 20 -25.90 -0.58 9.74
C PRO A 20 -25.27 -0.62 11.14
N LEU A 21 -24.72 0.51 11.57
CA LEU A 21 -24.07 0.68 12.87
C LEU A 21 -25.10 1.08 13.93
N GLY A 22 -26.04 0.18 14.25
CA GLY A 22 -27.09 0.44 15.24
C GLY A 22 -28.08 1.54 14.85
N VAL A 23 -28.19 1.83 13.55
CA VAL A 23 -29.12 2.81 12.98
C VAL A 23 -30.24 2.11 12.21
N SER A 24 -31.45 2.68 12.25
CA SER A 24 -32.59 2.22 11.42
C SER A 24 -32.38 2.55 9.94
N ASP A 25 -31.72 3.67 9.66
CA ASP A 25 -31.58 4.23 8.33
C ASP A 25 -30.13 4.54 7.99
N VAL A 26 -29.77 4.32 6.73
CA VAL A 26 -28.45 4.63 6.17
C VAL A 26 -28.55 5.96 5.42
N ALA A 27 -27.74 6.94 5.83
CA ALA A 27 -27.74 8.24 5.17
C ALA A 27 -26.81 8.26 3.95
N LEU A 28 -27.24 8.90 2.86
CA LEU A 28 -26.37 9.28 1.75
C LEU A 28 -25.91 10.72 1.96
N ILE A 29 -24.61 10.91 2.17
CA ILE A 29 -23.98 12.23 2.31
C ILE A 29 -23.36 12.63 0.97
N GLN A 30 -23.79 13.77 0.45
CA GLN A 30 -23.25 14.42 -0.73
C GLN A 30 -22.25 15.51 -0.34
N ASN A 31 -21.13 15.59 -1.06
CA ASN A 31 -20.13 16.65 -0.94
C ASN A 31 -19.56 16.96 -2.33
N GLY A 32 -20.10 17.98 -3.00
CA GLY A 32 -19.85 18.22 -4.42
C GLY A 32 -20.27 17.00 -5.25
N ASP A 33 -19.37 16.53 -6.11
CA ASP A 33 -19.58 15.32 -6.94
C ASP A 33 -19.33 14.01 -6.18
N HIS A 34 -18.84 14.08 -4.94
CA HIS A 34 -18.56 12.92 -4.13
C HIS A 34 -19.74 12.53 -3.24
N HIS A 35 -20.10 11.25 -3.28
CA HIS A 35 -21.19 10.68 -2.51
C HIS A 35 -20.66 9.57 -1.60
N ARG A 36 -21.14 9.52 -0.36
CA ARG A 36 -20.81 8.42 0.57
C ARG A 36 -22.01 8.02 1.43
N TYR A 37 -22.09 6.74 1.75
CA TYR A 37 -22.98 6.28 2.81
C TYR A 37 -22.40 6.58 4.20
N SER A 38 -23.26 6.94 5.14
CA SER A 38 -23.00 7.10 6.57
C SER A 38 -23.91 6.17 7.38
N GLY A 39 -23.50 5.87 8.62
CA GLY A 39 -24.21 4.90 9.47
C GLY A 39 -23.88 3.44 9.16
N LEU A 40 -22.82 3.16 8.40
CA LEU A 40 -22.37 1.80 8.08
C LEU A 40 -21.05 1.47 8.78
N GLU A 41 -20.89 0.22 9.24
CA GLU A 41 -19.63 -0.26 9.77
C GLU A 41 -18.54 -0.34 8.68
N THR A 42 -17.30 0.00 9.04
CA THR A 42 -16.13 -0.20 8.19
C THR A 42 -15.08 -1.05 8.90
N CYS A 43 -14.68 -2.17 8.30
CA CYS A 43 -13.68 -3.06 8.92
C CYS A 43 -12.26 -2.50 8.99
N GLY A 44 -11.94 -1.46 8.22
CA GLY A 44 -10.59 -0.88 8.15
C GLY A 44 -9.52 -1.78 7.53
N SER A 45 -9.89 -2.93 6.95
CA SER A 45 -8.92 -3.82 6.33
C SER A 45 -8.42 -3.29 4.99
N GLY A 46 -7.16 -2.87 4.93
CA GLY A 46 -6.47 -2.46 3.70
C GLY A 46 -6.16 -3.59 2.71
N TRP A 47 -6.37 -4.85 3.13
CA TRP A 47 -5.94 -6.03 2.38
C TRP A 47 -7.10 -6.82 1.78
N VAL A 48 -7.96 -7.38 2.63
CA VAL A 48 -8.98 -8.35 2.20
C VAL A 48 -10.35 -7.73 1.90
N CYS A 49 -10.57 -6.46 2.25
CA CYS A 49 -11.88 -5.81 2.05
C CYS A 49 -11.86 -4.96 0.78
N PRO A 50 -12.62 -5.29 -0.27
CA PRO A 50 -12.58 -4.53 -1.53
C PRO A 50 -13.07 -3.07 -1.39
N VAL A 51 -13.90 -2.77 -0.38
CA VAL A 51 -14.41 -1.40 -0.15
C VAL A 51 -13.48 -0.59 0.76
N CYS A 52 -13.04 -1.16 1.88
CA CYS A 52 -12.13 -0.45 2.78
C CYS A 52 -10.74 -0.31 2.17
N SER A 53 -10.23 -1.33 1.45
CA SER A 53 -8.91 -1.26 0.81
C SER A 53 -8.84 -0.12 -0.21
N ALA A 54 -9.85 0.04 -1.06
CA ALA A 54 -9.90 1.11 -2.05
C ALA A 54 -9.85 2.50 -1.38
N LYS A 55 -10.68 2.73 -0.36
CA LYS A 55 -10.71 4.00 0.39
C LYS A 55 -9.38 4.29 1.10
N ILE A 56 -8.78 3.27 1.73
CA ILE A 56 -7.50 3.40 2.43
C ILE A 56 -6.37 3.69 1.44
N ARG A 57 -6.32 2.97 0.31
CA ARG A 57 -5.31 3.16 -0.74
C ARG A 57 -5.40 4.56 -1.34
N PHE A 58 -6.60 5.04 -1.67
CA PHE A 58 -6.80 6.38 -2.20
C PHE A 58 -6.29 7.46 -1.24
N ARG A 59 -6.69 7.38 0.04
CA ARG A 59 -6.24 8.34 1.06
C ARG A 59 -4.73 8.29 1.29
N ARG A 60 -4.15 7.09 1.37
CA ARG A 60 -2.69 6.93 1.52
C ARG A 60 -1.93 7.45 0.31
N ALA A 61 -2.42 7.24 -0.90
CA ALA A 61 -1.80 7.76 -2.11
C ALA A 61 -1.73 9.30 -2.05
N ASP A 62 -2.84 9.96 -1.70
CA ASP A 62 -2.88 11.41 -1.51
C ASP A 62 -1.95 11.91 -0.39
N GLU A 63 -1.91 11.23 0.76
CA GLU A 63 -0.99 11.55 1.86
C GLU A 63 0.48 11.43 1.42
N ILE A 64 0.83 10.37 0.69
CA ILE A 64 2.18 10.14 0.17
C ILE A 64 2.53 11.19 -0.89
N SER A 65 1.66 11.44 -1.86
CA SER A 65 1.88 12.44 -2.91
C SER A 65 2.16 13.82 -2.31
N ARG A 66 1.37 14.26 -1.32
CA ARG A 66 1.59 15.53 -0.62
C ARG A 66 2.89 15.55 0.16
N ALA A 67 3.24 14.46 0.84
CA ALA A 67 4.49 14.36 1.59
C ALA A 67 5.71 14.47 0.67
N ILE A 68 5.69 13.77 -0.47
CA ILE A 68 6.79 13.79 -1.44
C ILE A 68 6.88 15.14 -2.16
N ALA A 69 5.76 15.76 -2.54
CA ALA A 69 5.77 17.11 -3.11
C ALA A 69 6.43 18.13 -2.18
N ARG A 70 6.04 18.13 -0.89
CA ARG A 70 6.67 19.00 0.13
C ARG A 70 8.15 18.70 0.34
N ALA A 71 8.55 17.43 0.26
CA ALA A 71 9.95 17.07 0.40
C ALA A 71 10.78 17.64 -0.77
N ILE A 72 10.28 17.51 -2.00
CA ILE A 72 10.93 18.06 -3.20
C ILE A 72 10.98 19.60 -3.12
N GLU A 73 9.90 20.27 -2.73
CA GLU A 73 9.85 21.73 -2.53
C GLU A 73 10.87 22.21 -1.48
N ALA A 74 11.14 21.39 -0.46
CA ALA A 74 12.15 21.66 0.56
C ALA A 74 13.60 21.35 0.12
N GLY A 75 13.81 20.93 -1.14
CA GLY A 75 15.12 20.62 -1.68
C GLY A 75 15.63 19.20 -1.42
N TYR A 76 14.78 18.30 -0.89
CA TYR A 76 15.15 16.89 -0.71
C TYR A 76 15.07 16.10 -2.03
N GLY A 77 15.84 15.01 -2.10
CA GLY A 77 15.74 14.04 -3.19
C GLY A 77 14.72 12.94 -2.89
N ALA A 78 14.04 12.44 -3.92
CA ALA A 78 13.15 11.29 -3.83
C ALA A 78 13.43 10.30 -4.97
N LEU A 79 13.55 9.00 -4.64
CA LEU A 79 13.71 7.92 -5.59
C LEU A 79 12.53 6.94 -5.48
N PHE A 80 11.85 6.72 -6.60
CA PHE A 80 10.80 5.71 -6.69
C PHE A 80 11.39 4.36 -7.12
N VAL A 81 11.21 3.34 -6.28
CA VAL A 81 11.74 1.99 -6.51
C VAL A 81 10.59 0.99 -6.50
N THR A 82 10.42 0.30 -7.62
CA THR A 82 9.50 -0.84 -7.71
C THR A 82 10.30 -2.12 -7.54
N ARG A 83 9.99 -2.89 -6.49
CA ARG A 83 10.60 -4.21 -6.26
C ARG A 83 9.58 -5.28 -6.57
N THR A 84 9.97 -6.18 -7.45
CA THR A 84 9.15 -7.29 -7.93
C THR A 84 9.97 -8.57 -7.89
N ILE A 85 9.29 -9.70 -8.04
CA ILE A 85 9.90 -11.03 -8.12
C ILE A 85 9.31 -11.78 -9.32
N PRO A 86 10.08 -12.66 -9.97
CA PRO A 86 9.51 -13.64 -10.89
C PRO A 86 8.50 -14.54 -10.15
N HIS A 87 7.43 -14.94 -10.83
CA HIS A 87 6.42 -15.85 -10.31
C HIS A 87 5.70 -16.58 -11.45
N THR A 88 5.02 -17.68 -11.12
CA THR A 88 4.12 -18.44 -12.01
C THR A 88 2.70 -18.49 -11.47
N ALA A 89 1.78 -19.14 -12.20
CA ALA A 89 0.39 -19.25 -11.81
C ALA A 89 0.17 -20.16 -10.58
N GLU A 90 1.09 -21.11 -10.37
CA GLU A 90 1.08 -22.11 -9.31
C GLU A 90 1.64 -21.57 -7.99
N ASP A 91 2.35 -20.44 -8.03
CA ASP A 91 2.99 -19.86 -6.86
C ASP A 91 1.97 -19.34 -5.83
N GLU A 92 2.13 -19.78 -4.59
CA GLU A 92 1.32 -19.29 -3.48
C GLU A 92 1.67 -17.85 -3.12
N LEU A 93 0.64 -17.06 -2.78
CA LEU A 93 0.83 -15.69 -2.29
C LEU A 93 1.70 -15.65 -1.02
N ARG A 94 1.54 -16.63 -0.12
CA ARG A 94 2.31 -16.69 1.13
C ARG A 94 3.81 -16.76 0.82
N THR A 95 4.18 -17.61 -0.13
CA THR A 95 5.55 -17.84 -0.57
C THR A 95 6.13 -16.61 -1.27
N THR A 96 5.45 -16.14 -2.32
CA THR A 96 5.90 -14.98 -3.12
C THR A 96 5.98 -13.69 -2.30
N LEU A 97 4.99 -13.40 -1.46
CA LEU A 97 5.03 -12.24 -0.56
C LEU A 97 6.14 -12.39 0.51
N GLY A 98 6.39 -13.62 0.96
CA GLY A 98 7.49 -13.96 1.87
C GLY A 98 8.85 -13.63 1.25
N TYR A 99 9.11 -14.14 0.04
CA TYR A 99 10.34 -13.86 -0.72
C TYR A 99 10.54 -12.37 -0.99
N LEU A 100 9.48 -11.66 -1.38
CA LEU A 100 9.56 -10.22 -1.58
C LEU A 100 9.94 -9.47 -0.28
N ALA A 101 9.35 -9.85 0.85
CA ALA A 101 9.65 -9.23 2.14
C ALA A 101 11.07 -9.55 2.62
N GLU A 102 11.49 -10.81 2.50
CA GLU A 102 12.83 -11.27 2.87
C GLU A 102 13.90 -10.65 1.97
N GLY A 103 13.73 -10.71 0.65
CA GLY A 103 14.65 -10.11 -0.32
C GLY A 103 14.84 -8.61 -0.09
N ARG A 104 13.75 -7.88 0.19
CA ARG A 104 13.83 -6.45 0.54
C ARG A 104 14.63 -6.21 1.83
N ARG A 105 14.41 -7.04 2.86
CA ARG A 105 15.15 -6.97 4.14
C ARG A 105 16.62 -7.29 3.93
N TRP A 106 16.93 -8.38 3.24
CA TRP A 106 18.28 -8.81 2.93
C TRP A 106 19.04 -7.74 2.15
N ALA A 107 18.47 -7.22 1.06
CA ALA A 107 19.08 -6.16 0.25
C ALA A 107 19.36 -4.90 1.10
N SER A 108 18.40 -4.47 1.92
CA SER A 108 18.56 -3.31 2.79
C SER A 108 19.56 -3.53 3.94
N SER A 109 19.85 -4.79 4.29
CA SER A 109 20.83 -5.11 5.33
C SER A 109 22.29 -5.13 4.82
N GLN A 110 22.50 -5.20 3.50
CA GLN A 110 23.84 -5.29 2.91
C GLN A 110 24.71 -4.08 3.25
N LYS A 111 25.97 -4.32 3.64
CA LYS A 111 26.91 -3.26 4.03
C LYS A 111 27.12 -2.24 2.90
N MET A 112 27.24 -2.71 1.66
CA MET A 112 27.38 -1.83 0.49
C MET A 112 26.15 -0.93 0.29
N VAL A 113 24.94 -1.45 0.50
CA VAL A 113 23.70 -0.68 0.35
C VAL A 113 23.57 0.36 1.46
N LYS A 114 23.86 -0.03 2.71
CA LYS A 114 23.87 0.91 3.84
C LYS A 114 24.89 2.03 3.63
N ARG A 115 26.09 1.69 3.16
CA ARG A 115 27.14 2.66 2.86
C ARG A 115 26.72 3.62 1.74
N ALA A 116 26.24 3.10 0.61
CA ALA A 116 25.77 3.92 -0.51
C ALA A 116 24.62 4.84 -0.10
N ARG A 117 23.64 4.34 0.68
CA ARG A 117 22.56 5.16 1.23
C ARG A 117 23.07 6.25 2.17
N ALA A 118 24.02 5.93 3.04
CA ALA A 118 24.61 6.91 3.95
C ALA A 118 25.38 8.02 3.21
N GLU A 119 26.20 7.63 2.22
CA GLU A 119 26.94 8.56 1.35
C GLU A 119 26.00 9.46 0.54
N ALA A 120 24.84 8.94 0.11
CA ALA A 120 23.80 9.70 -0.58
C ALA A 120 22.88 10.51 0.35
N GLY A 121 23.08 10.48 1.68
CA GLY A 121 22.26 11.22 2.63
C GLY A 121 20.82 10.68 2.81
N TYR A 122 20.63 9.36 2.74
CA TYR A 122 19.33 8.70 2.92
C TYR A 122 18.67 9.05 4.27
N LEU A 123 17.41 9.46 4.22
CA LEU A 123 16.61 9.86 5.38
C LEU A 123 15.57 8.81 5.77
N GLY A 124 15.08 8.02 4.81
CA GLY A 124 14.04 7.05 5.08
C GLY A 124 13.31 6.59 3.83
N CYS A 125 12.30 5.74 4.02
CA CYS A 125 11.52 5.17 2.94
C CYS A 125 10.06 5.02 3.36
N ILE A 126 9.16 5.41 2.47
CA ILE A 126 7.73 5.04 2.54
C ILE A 126 7.52 3.83 1.65
N THR A 127 6.86 2.79 2.15
CA THR A 127 6.61 1.55 1.40
C THR A 127 5.13 1.29 1.26
N ALA A 128 4.66 1.18 0.02
CA ALA A 128 3.38 0.60 -0.34
C ALA A 128 3.59 -0.81 -0.86
N LYS A 129 2.75 -1.74 -0.42
CA LYS A 129 2.69 -3.11 -0.93
C LYS A 129 1.46 -3.24 -1.81
N GLU A 130 1.66 -3.74 -3.01
CA GLU A 130 0.59 -4.02 -3.95
C GLU A 130 0.54 -5.52 -4.21
N ILE A 131 -0.64 -6.09 -4.01
CA ILE A 131 -0.90 -7.51 -4.19
C ILE A 131 -2.05 -7.62 -5.18
N THR A 132 -1.72 -8.01 -6.41
CA THR A 132 -2.67 -8.24 -7.49
C THR A 132 -2.68 -9.71 -7.88
N ARG A 133 -3.73 -10.14 -8.60
CA ARG A 133 -3.83 -11.48 -9.16
C ARG A 133 -4.33 -11.38 -10.60
N GLY A 134 -3.60 -11.97 -11.52
CA GLY A 134 -3.95 -12.03 -12.95
C GLY A 134 -3.95 -13.48 -13.44
N ASN A 135 -3.89 -13.66 -14.76
CA ASN A 135 -3.85 -14.98 -15.39
C ASN A 135 -2.63 -15.81 -14.95
N ASN A 136 -1.51 -15.15 -14.67
CA ASN A 136 -0.26 -15.78 -14.22
C ASN A 136 -0.15 -15.87 -12.69
N GLY A 137 -1.28 -15.92 -11.97
CA GLY A 137 -1.28 -16.05 -10.51
C GLY A 137 -1.08 -14.73 -9.76
N TRP A 138 -0.48 -14.82 -8.57
CA TRP A 138 -0.26 -13.69 -7.67
C TRP A 138 0.93 -12.84 -8.09
N HIS A 139 0.77 -11.51 -8.14
CA HIS A 139 1.82 -10.57 -8.51
C HIS A 139 2.09 -9.55 -7.37
N PRO A 140 2.66 -10.00 -6.24
CA PRO A 140 3.02 -9.11 -5.16
C PRO A 140 4.25 -8.27 -5.54
N HIS A 141 4.16 -6.96 -5.30
CA HIS A 141 5.29 -6.04 -5.46
C HIS A 141 5.25 -4.95 -4.39
N THR A 142 6.37 -4.25 -4.21
CA THR A 142 6.44 -3.05 -3.37
C THR A 142 6.81 -1.84 -4.19
N HIS A 143 6.11 -0.74 -3.94
CA HIS A 143 6.50 0.59 -4.35
C HIS A 143 7.10 1.31 -3.14
N ASP A 144 8.35 1.69 -3.29
CA ASP A 144 9.13 2.35 -2.26
C ASP A 144 9.47 3.77 -2.73
N VAL A 145 9.23 4.77 -1.90
CA VAL A 145 9.77 6.11 -2.10
C VAL A 145 10.87 6.34 -1.08
N GLU A 146 12.11 6.31 -1.54
CA GLU A 146 13.31 6.57 -0.73
C GLU A 146 13.60 8.07 -0.76
N VAL A 147 13.81 8.68 0.41
CA VAL A 147 14.04 10.13 0.55
C VAL A 147 15.49 10.39 0.96
N PHE A 148 16.10 11.42 0.40
CA PHE A 148 17.50 11.78 0.58
C PHE A 148 17.65 13.26 0.90
N ARG A 149 18.73 13.62 1.61
CA ARG A 149 19.01 14.99 2.03
C ARG A 149 19.14 15.97 0.86
N GLU A 150 19.62 15.48 -0.28
CA GLU A 150 19.82 16.27 -1.50
C GLU A 150 19.22 15.52 -2.69
N PRO A 151 18.93 16.21 -3.81
CA PRO A 151 18.44 15.58 -5.03
C PRO A 151 19.41 14.49 -5.52
N VAL A 152 18.91 13.27 -5.67
CA VAL A 152 19.71 12.16 -6.19
C VAL A 152 19.67 12.23 -7.71
N THR A 153 20.66 12.91 -8.31
CA THR A 153 20.90 12.82 -9.75
C THR A 153 21.72 11.57 -10.06
N PRO A 154 21.37 10.81 -11.11
CA PRO A 154 22.31 9.86 -11.68
C PRO A 154 23.57 10.63 -12.05
N LYS A 155 24.73 10.23 -11.53
CA LYS A 155 25.99 10.65 -12.15
C LYS A 155 26.01 10.05 -13.55
N ALA A 156 26.06 10.90 -14.55
CA ALA A 156 26.24 10.52 -15.95
C ALA A 156 27.54 9.74 -16.13
#